data_AF-A0A4S8FEJ5-F1
#
_entry.id   AF-A0A4S8FEJ5-F1
#
_cell.length_a   1.000
_cell.length_b   1.000
_cell.length_c   1.000
_cell.angle_alpha   90.00
_cell.angle_beta   90.00
_cell.angle_gamma   90.00
#
_symmetry.space_group_name_H-M   'P 1'
#
loop_
_entity.id
_entity.type
_entity.pdbx_description
1 polymer ?
#
loop_
_entity_poly.entity_id
_entity_poly.type
_entity_poly.pdbx_seq_one_letter_code
_entity_poly.pdbx_strand_id
1 'polypeptide(L)'
;MHASIGALLKPIRTTTSMRSIPSVLIALSTAILLPNLAWSACKDSTPSATPSRFELKEAHVLDHQTGLTWMRCSIGKQWDGQSCTGDVQLMNLAAAQEAAKKQGQGWQVPTIEQLHSLVIQPCNTAAIDTHVFPDVEDLGDGAPYWSQTPIASLPGLIYYIDFMDGAVDGHSAGFSLALRLVQTHPIAKQRTQGASTQ
;
A
#
# COMPACT_ATOMS: atom_id res chain seq x y z
N MET A 1 -34.71 17.23 57.52
CA MET A 1 -35.89 18.11 57.54
C MET A 1 -36.22 18.49 56.11
N HIS A 2 -37.48 18.24 55.70
CA HIS A 2 -38.29 18.95 54.69
C HIS A 2 -37.68 19.32 53.32
N ALA A 3 -38.34 19.16 52.18
CA ALA A 3 -39.68 18.69 51.86
C ALA A 3 -39.78 18.44 50.35
N SER A 4 -40.70 17.54 50.02
CA SER A 4 -41.34 17.34 48.72
C SER A 4 -41.82 18.66 48.08
N ILE A 5 -41.82 18.75 46.75
CA ILE A 5 -42.92 19.32 45.95
C ILE A 5 -42.85 18.68 44.56
N GLY A 6 -43.82 17.79 44.30
CA GLY A 6 -44.22 17.42 42.95
C GLY A 6 -45.21 18.46 42.41
N ALA A 7 -45.19 18.66 41.09
CA ALA A 7 -46.25 19.37 40.38
C ALA A 7 -46.66 18.54 39.16
N LEU A 8 -47.80 17.86 39.34
CA LEU A 8 -48.63 17.30 38.28
C LEU A 8 -49.02 18.40 37.27
N LEU A 9 -48.80 18.15 35.98
CA LEU A 9 -49.52 18.85 34.92
C LEU A 9 -50.44 17.86 34.19
N LYS A 10 -51.71 18.27 34.14
CA LYS A 10 -52.90 17.53 33.71
C LYS A 10 -52.87 17.19 32.21
N PRO A 11 -53.62 16.14 31.80
CA PRO A 11 -53.80 15.82 30.39
C PRO A 11 -54.82 16.77 29.74
N ILE A 12 -54.50 17.26 28.55
CA ILE A 12 -55.42 18.03 27.70
C ILE A 12 -56.22 17.02 26.86
N ARG A 13 -57.51 16.88 27.15
CA ARG A 13 -58.48 16.24 26.25
C ARG A 13 -58.96 17.27 25.24
N THR A 14 -58.68 17.03 23.96
CA THR A 14 -59.36 17.71 22.85
C THR A 14 -60.25 16.69 22.13
N THR A 15 -61.55 16.89 22.23
CA THR A 15 -62.58 16.18 21.48
C THR A 15 -63.02 17.07 20.34
N THR A 16 -62.66 16.77 19.08
CA THR A 16 -63.32 17.45 17.96
C THR A 16 -63.41 16.57 16.71
N SER A 17 -64.64 16.11 16.48
CA SER A 17 -65.34 16.02 15.19
C SER A 17 -64.67 15.30 14.02
N MET A 18 -65.03 14.03 13.89
CA MET A 18 -64.92 13.21 12.69
C MET A 18 -65.76 13.83 11.56
N ARG A 19 -65.12 14.31 10.48
CA ARG A 19 -65.76 14.61 9.20
C ARG A 19 -65.10 13.74 8.13
N SER A 20 -65.89 12.84 7.57
CA SER A 20 -65.53 11.91 6.50
C SER A 20 -65.16 12.69 5.23
N ILE A 21 -63.93 12.52 4.75
CA ILE A 21 -63.48 13.02 3.45
C ILE A 21 -63.44 11.82 2.48
N PRO A 22 -64.07 11.91 1.30
CA PRO A 22 -64.17 10.79 0.38
C PRO A 22 -62.80 10.43 -0.19
N SER A 23 -62.60 9.12 -0.35
CA SER A 23 -61.44 8.47 -0.93
C SER A 23 -61.05 9.10 -2.27
N VAL A 24 -59.91 9.80 -2.29
CA VAL A 24 -59.17 10.09 -3.52
C VAL A 24 -57.95 9.18 -3.50
N LEU A 25 -57.98 8.17 -4.38
CA LEU A 25 -56.86 7.28 -4.65
C LEU A 25 -55.74 8.09 -5.32
N ILE A 26 -54.81 8.60 -4.52
CA ILE A 26 -53.54 9.11 -5.01
C ILE A 26 -52.59 7.92 -5.07
N ALA A 27 -52.40 7.39 -6.28
CA ALA A 27 -51.34 6.43 -6.56
C ALA A 27 -49.98 7.12 -6.35
N LEU A 28 -49.46 7.07 -5.12
CA LEU A 28 -48.08 7.43 -4.84
C LEU A 28 -47.18 6.34 -5.41
N SER A 29 -46.73 6.56 -6.64
CA SER A 29 -45.55 5.91 -7.20
C SER A 29 -44.36 6.26 -6.31
N THR A 30 -44.06 5.42 -5.32
CA THR A 30 -42.79 5.46 -4.60
C THR A 30 -41.72 5.07 -5.61
N ALA A 31 -41.12 6.06 -6.26
CA ALA A 31 -39.87 5.89 -6.97
C ALA A 31 -38.85 5.46 -5.90
N ILE A 32 -38.60 4.15 -5.83
CA ILE A 32 -37.54 3.58 -5.01
C ILE A 32 -36.25 4.10 -5.63
N LEU A 33 -35.72 5.19 -5.07
CA LEU A 33 -34.33 5.59 -5.27
C LEU A 33 -33.50 4.49 -4.61
N LEU A 34 -33.18 3.45 -5.38
CA LEU A 34 -32.12 2.53 -5.01
C LEU A 34 -30.88 3.39 -4.83
N PRO A 35 -30.29 3.50 -3.62
CA PRO A 35 -28.96 4.05 -3.53
C PRO A 35 -28.10 3.14 -4.39
N ASN A 36 -27.48 3.69 -5.43
CA ASN A 36 -26.39 3.04 -6.12
C ASN A 36 -25.29 2.83 -5.07
N LEU A 37 -25.33 1.69 -4.38
CA LEU A 37 -24.18 1.18 -3.68
C LEU A 37 -23.22 0.76 -4.79
N ALA A 38 -22.46 1.74 -5.29
CA ALA A 38 -21.28 1.46 -6.05
C ALA A 38 -20.35 0.71 -5.09
N TRP A 39 -20.42 -0.62 -5.13
CA TRP A 39 -19.48 -1.44 -4.40
C TRP A 39 -18.14 -1.21 -5.09
N SER A 40 -17.23 -0.47 -4.44
CA SER A 40 -15.83 -0.53 -4.79
C SER A 40 -15.35 -1.92 -4.39
N ALA A 41 -15.62 -2.91 -5.23
CA ALA A 41 -15.00 -4.21 -5.10
C ALA A 41 -13.51 -3.97 -5.36
N CYS A 42 -12.73 -3.97 -4.28
CA CYS A 42 -11.30 -4.25 -4.37
C CYS A 42 -11.20 -5.52 -5.22
N LYS A 43 -10.57 -5.44 -6.39
CA LYS A 43 -10.07 -6.67 -6.99
C LYS A 43 -9.04 -7.13 -5.98
N ASP A 44 -9.36 -8.18 -5.22
CA ASP A 44 -8.33 -8.98 -4.59
C ASP A 44 -7.25 -9.14 -5.64
N SER A 45 -5.99 -9.05 -5.22
CA SER A 45 -4.86 -9.56 -5.98
C SER A 45 -4.98 -11.09 -6.13
N THR A 46 -6.15 -11.61 -6.55
CA THR A 46 -6.26 -12.65 -7.58
C THR A 46 -5.06 -12.46 -8.48
N PRO A 47 -4.20 -13.47 -8.71
CA PRO A 47 -2.99 -13.31 -9.50
C PRO A 47 -3.42 -12.59 -10.76
N SER A 48 -3.15 -11.29 -10.77
CA SER A 48 -3.52 -10.47 -11.90
C SER A 48 -2.68 -11.09 -13.02
N ALA A 49 -3.03 -10.80 -14.25
CA ALA A 49 -2.13 -11.11 -15.33
C ALA A 49 -0.82 -10.26 -15.25
N THR A 50 -0.17 -10.19 -14.08
CA THR A 50 1.22 -9.81 -13.79
C THR A 50 2.28 -10.84 -14.24
N PRO A 51 2.02 -11.86 -15.10
CA PRO A 51 3.14 -12.45 -15.86
C PRO A 51 3.82 -11.44 -16.79
N SER A 52 3.24 -10.25 -17.03
CA SER A 52 3.80 -9.27 -17.97
C SER A 52 4.84 -8.31 -17.37
N ARG A 53 4.74 -7.95 -16.08
CA ARG A 53 5.64 -6.96 -15.47
C ARG A 53 6.81 -7.62 -14.76
N PHE A 54 6.53 -8.58 -13.88
CA PHE A 54 7.52 -9.16 -12.99
C PHE A 54 7.90 -10.57 -13.46
N GLU A 55 9.17 -10.75 -13.83
CA GLU A 55 9.75 -12.07 -14.10
C GLU A 55 10.41 -12.59 -12.81
N LEU A 56 9.77 -13.58 -12.19
CA LEU A 56 10.26 -14.20 -10.96
C LEU A 56 11.50 -15.07 -11.24
N LYS A 57 12.59 -14.81 -10.54
CA LYS A 57 13.87 -15.54 -10.60
C LYS A 57 14.26 -15.98 -9.20
N GLU A 58 13.51 -16.95 -8.67
CA GLU A 58 13.66 -17.47 -7.31
C GLU A 58 13.61 -16.35 -6.25
N ALA A 59 14.74 -16.04 -5.59
CA ALA A 59 14.87 -15.01 -4.56
C ALA A 59 14.88 -13.58 -5.12
N HIS A 60 14.97 -13.41 -6.44
CA HIS A 60 14.99 -12.12 -7.11
C HIS A 60 13.84 -11.99 -8.10
N VAL A 61 13.54 -10.76 -8.51
CA VAL A 61 12.52 -10.48 -9.52
C VAL A 61 13.02 -9.38 -10.46
N LEU A 62 12.90 -9.61 -11.77
CA LEU A 62 13.11 -8.57 -12.77
C LEU A 62 11.80 -7.84 -13.03
N ASP A 63 11.82 -6.52 -12.87
CA ASP A 63 10.73 -5.63 -13.25
C ASP A 63 10.95 -5.14 -14.69
N HIS A 64 10.19 -5.69 -15.65
CA HIS A 64 10.28 -5.30 -17.06
C HIS A 64 9.85 -3.84 -17.31
N GLN A 65 9.07 -3.24 -16.41
CA GLN A 65 8.64 -1.85 -16.57
C GLN A 65 9.79 -0.87 -16.29
N THR A 66 10.61 -1.16 -15.27
CA THR A 66 11.70 -0.28 -14.82
C THR A 66 13.09 -0.76 -15.25
N GLY A 67 13.22 -2.02 -15.67
CA GLY A 67 14.49 -2.70 -15.93
C GLY A 67 15.28 -3.01 -14.66
N LEU A 68 14.69 -2.82 -13.47
CA LEU A 68 15.32 -3.05 -12.19
C LEU A 68 15.17 -4.50 -11.76
N THR A 69 16.18 -5.04 -11.09
CA THR A 69 16.06 -6.32 -10.39
C THR A 69 15.96 -6.06 -8.90
N TRP A 70 15.02 -6.71 -8.24
CA TRP A 70 14.75 -6.56 -6.82
C TRP A 70 15.00 -7.85 -6.07
N MET A 71 15.47 -7.75 -4.83
CA MET A 71 15.34 -8.84 -3.89
C MET A 71 13.87 -9.00 -3.49
N ARG A 72 13.40 -10.25 -3.47
CA ARG A 72 12.04 -10.57 -3.02
C ARG A 72 11.90 -10.62 -1.52
N CYS A 73 12.99 -10.94 -0.80
CA CYS A 73 13.04 -10.78 0.65
C CYS A 73 13.70 -9.46 1.05
N SER A 74 13.19 -8.90 2.13
CA SER A 74 13.81 -7.83 2.89
C SER A 74 15.05 -8.37 3.60
N ILE A 75 16.02 -7.48 3.84
CA ILE A 75 17.21 -7.87 4.58
C ILE A 75 16.85 -8.35 5.99
N GLY A 76 17.48 -9.45 6.40
CA GLY A 76 17.15 -10.20 7.62
C GLY A 76 16.41 -11.51 7.34
N LYS A 77 15.55 -11.52 6.31
CA LYS A 77 14.81 -12.71 5.89
C LYS A 77 15.56 -13.52 4.84
N GLN A 78 15.23 -14.81 4.73
CA GLN A 78 15.84 -15.76 3.80
C GLN A 78 14.79 -16.40 2.90
N TRP A 79 15.12 -16.50 1.61
CA TRP A 79 14.29 -17.18 0.63
C TRP A 79 14.37 -18.70 0.84
N ASP A 80 13.24 -19.37 1.02
CA ASP A 80 13.17 -20.83 1.24
C ASP A 80 12.84 -21.64 -0.02
N GLY A 81 12.70 -20.97 -1.16
CA GLY A 81 12.24 -21.55 -2.42
C GLY A 81 10.80 -21.14 -2.79
N GLN A 82 9.98 -20.76 -1.80
CA GLN A 82 8.57 -20.39 -1.98
C GLN A 82 8.23 -19.01 -1.41
N SER A 83 8.79 -18.66 -0.26
CA SER A 83 8.56 -17.40 0.45
C SER A 83 9.82 -16.95 1.20
N CYS A 84 9.67 -15.90 2.01
CA CYS A 84 10.70 -15.41 2.90
C CYS A 84 10.43 -15.85 4.34
N THR A 85 11.46 -16.37 5.00
CA THR A 85 11.41 -16.86 6.37
C THR A 85 12.38 -16.11 7.28
N GLY A 86 12.13 -16.15 8.59
CA GLY A 86 12.88 -15.37 9.59
C GLY A 86 12.30 -13.97 9.78
N ASP A 87 13.04 -13.14 10.51
CA ASP A 87 12.61 -11.79 10.89
C ASP A 87 13.25 -10.71 10.02
N VAL A 88 12.53 -9.62 9.79
CA VAL A 88 13.11 -8.44 9.13
C VAL A 88 14.18 -7.82 10.02
N GLN A 89 15.33 -7.48 9.44
CA GLN A 89 16.37 -6.76 10.15
C GLN A 89 16.19 -5.25 9.94
N LEU A 90 15.79 -4.56 11.00
CA LEU A 90 15.71 -3.09 11.00
C LEU A 90 17.10 -2.48 11.17
N MET A 91 17.39 -1.44 10.41
CA MET A 91 18.71 -0.83 10.41
C MET A 91 18.65 0.65 10.06
N ASN A 92 19.65 1.39 10.56
CA ASN A 92 19.86 2.77 10.14
C ASN A 92 20.43 2.86 8.73
N LEU A 93 20.41 4.04 8.13
CA LEU A 93 20.79 4.21 6.72
C LEU A 93 22.27 3.83 6.46
N ALA A 94 23.16 4.12 7.40
CA ALA A 94 24.57 3.74 7.26
C ALA A 94 24.75 2.22 7.24
N ALA A 95 24.05 1.51 8.12
CA ALA A 95 24.01 0.05 8.14
C ALA A 95 23.32 -0.52 6.89
N ALA A 96 22.27 0.13 6.38
CA ALA A 96 21.62 -0.25 5.11
C ALA A 96 22.57 -0.18 3.91
N GLN A 97 23.33 0.91 3.80
CA GLN A 97 24.34 1.08 2.76
C GLN A 97 25.45 0.02 2.88
N GLU A 98 25.85 -0.32 4.10
CA GLU A 98 26.86 -1.35 4.33
C GLU A 98 26.33 -2.77 4.03
N ALA A 99 25.08 -3.06 4.39
CA ALA A 99 24.41 -4.31 4.04
C ALA A 99 24.33 -4.49 2.52
N ALA A 100 23.97 -3.43 1.78
CA ALA A 100 23.95 -3.44 0.33
C ALA A 100 25.34 -3.74 -0.27
N LYS A 101 26.39 -3.08 0.23
CA LYS A 101 27.79 -3.33 -0.21
C LYS A 101 28.23 -4.77 0.05
N LYS A 102 27.91 -5.31 1.23
CA LYS A 102 28.25 -6.69 1.61
C LYS A 102 27.55 -7.73 0.75
N GLN A 103 26.33 -7.44 0.31
CA GLN A 103 25.62 -8.30 -0.64
C GLN A 103 26.36 -8.39 -1.98
N GLY A 104 27.11 -7.35 -2.35
CA GLY A 104 27.95 -7.33 -3.54
C GLY A 104 27.15 -7.23 -4.84
N GLN A 105 27.79 -7.56 -5.96
CA GLN A 105 27.14 -7.70 -7.28
C GLN A 105 26.36 -6.46 -7.77
N GLY A 106 26.55 -5.27 -7.21
CA GLY A 106 25.81 -4.07 -7.61
C GLY A 106 24.44 -3.93 -6.95
N TRP A 107 24.15 -4.70 -5.89
CA TRP A 107 23.03 -4.42 -5.01
C TRP A 107 23.23 -3.08 -4.27
N GLN A 108 22.17 -2.28 -4.21
CA GLN A 108 22.19 -0.95 -3.62
C GLN A 108 20.90 -0.65 -2.85
N VAL A 109 20.97 0.36 -1.99
CA VAL A 109 19.79 0.96 -1.38
C VAL A 109 19.04 1.72 -2.49
N PRO A 110 17.71 1.53 -2.64
CA PRO A 110 16.96 2.14 -3.72
C PRO A 110 16.80 3.66 -3.52
N THR A 111 16.55 4.40 -4.61
CA THR A 111 16.02 5.76 -4.51
C THR A 111 14.53 5.72 -4.17
N ILE A 112 13.98 6.85 -3.72
CA ILE A 112 12.55 6.92 -3.40
C ILE A 112 11.68 6.68 -4.63
N GLU A 113 12.10 7.12 -5.83
CA GLU A 113 11.40 6.89 -7.08
C GLU A 113 11.38 5.42 -7.47
N GLN A 114 12.48 4.70 -7.21
CA GLN A 114 12.56 3.27 -7.43
C GLN A 114 11.60 2.51 -6.50
N LEU A 115 11.58 2.84 -5.22
CA LEU A 115 10.64 2.23 -4.26
C LEU A 115 9.18 2.54 -4.62
N HIS A 116 8.88 3.80 -4.93
CA HIS A 116 7.54 4.22 -5.33
C HIS A 116 7.05 3.50 -6.60
N SER A 117 7.95 3.07 -7.48
CA SER A 117 7.58 2.28 -8.66
C SER A 117 6.96 0.90 -8.31
N LEU A 118 7.21 0.39 -7.10
CA LEU A 118 6.63 -0.87 -6.62
C LEU A 118 5.23 -0.69 -6.04
N VAL A 119 4.81 0.55 -5.76
CA VAL A 119 3.52 0.82 -5.14
C VAL A 119 2.39 0.46 -6.09
N ILE A 120 1.43 -0.29 -5.55
CA ILE A 120 0.15 -0.55 -6.20
C ILE A 120 -0.97 0.04 -5.34
N GLN A 121 -2.12 0.29 -5.93
CA GLN A 121 -3.29 0.74 -5.16
C GLN A 121 -3.69 -0.35 -4.14
N PRO A 122 -3.60 -0.07 -2.83
CA PRO A 122 -3.86 -1.09 -1.81
C PRO A 122 -5.32 -1.53 -1.86
N CYS A 123 -5.53 -2.84 -1.77
CA CYS A 123 -6.84 -3.49 -1.78
C CYS A 123 -7.00 -4.30 -0.49
N ASN A 124 -7.10 -3.59 0.65
CA ASN A 124 -7.13 -4.14 2.03
C ASN A 124 -5.85 -4.86 2.49
N THR A 125 -4.77 -4.80 1.70
CA THR A 125 -3.46 -5.36 2.00
C THR A 125 -2.39 -4.28 1.85
N ALA A 126 -1.12 -4.65 2.08
CA ALA A 126 0.03 -3.81 1.74
C ALA A 126 -0.08 -3.25 0.32
N ALA A 127 0.36 -2.01 0.13
CA ALA A 127 0.43 -1.25 -1.11
C ALA A 127 1.57 -1.73 -2.04
N ILE A 128 1.79 -3.03 -2.11
CA ILE A 128 2.80 -3.70 -2.94
C ILE A 128 2.28 -5.09 -3.34
N ASP A 129 2.73 -5.62 -4.47
CA ASP A 129 2.33 -6.97 -4.91
C ASP A 129 2.91 -8.05 -3.96
N THR A 130 2.09 -8.55 -3.05
CA THR A 130 2.47 -9.54 -2.03
C THR A 130 2.73 -10.94 -2.60
N HIS A 131 2.42 -11.21 -3.86
CA HIS A 131 2.87 -12.45 -4.52
C HIS A 131 4.33 -12.34 -4.97
N VAL A 132 4.75 -11.14 -5.37
CA VAL A 132 6.13 -10.85 -5.75
C VAL A 132 7.00 -10.62 -4.51
N PHE A 133 6.48 -9.89 -3.54
CA PHE A 133 7.16 -9.45 -2.32
C PHE A 133 6.41 -9.96 -1.08
N PRO A 134 6.53 -11.25 -0.74
CA PRO A 134 5.63 -11.94 0.19
C PRO A 134 5.88 -11.62 1.68
N ASP A 135 6.87 -10.78 1.97
CA ASP A 135 7.39 -10.57 3.31
C ASP A 135 7.14 -9.17 3.86
N VAL A 136 6.40 -8.35 3.11
CA VAL A 136 5.92 -7.05 3.55
C VAL A 136 4.71 -7.27 4.45
N GLU A 137 4.90 -6.92 5.72
CA GLU A 137 3.92 -7.05 6.79
C GLU A 137 4.01 -5.84 7.72
N ASP A 138 2.95 -5.61 8.49
CA ASP A 138 2.93 -4.55 9.49
C ASP A 138 3.90 -4.87 10.64
N LEU A 139 4.83 -3.95 10.88
CA LEU A 139 5.87 -4.07 11.92
C LEU A 139 5.46 -3.40 13.24
N GLY A 140 4.18 -3.09 13.40
CA GLY A 140 3.56 -2.50 14.59
C GLY A 140 3.18 -1.04 14.41
N ASP A 141 3.94 -0.31 13.58
CA ASP A 141 3.72 1.09 13.21
C ASP A 141 3.87 1.27 11.69
N GLY A 142 3.42 0.28 10.90
CA GLY A 142 3.52 0.28 9.44
C GLY A 142 4.66 -0.60 8.92
N ALA A 143 4.99 -0.44 7.64
CA ALA A 143 6.03 -1.20 6.95
C ALA A 143 7.00 -0.24 6.23
N PRO A 144 7.81 0.55 6.98
CA PRO A 144 8.68 1.57 6.41
C PRO A 144 10.00 1.02 5.86
N TYR A 145 10.36 1.41 4.62
CA TYR A 145 11.57 0.97 3.90
C TYR A 145 12.47 2.13 3.49
N TRP A 146 13.76 2.01 3.81
CA TRP A 146 14.76 3.02 3.49
C TRP A 146 14.92 3.23 1.98
N SER A 147 14.91 4.51 1.58
CA SER A 147 15.57 4.96 0.36
C SER A 147 16.92 5.60 0.67
N GLN A 148 17.69 5.92 -0.37
CA GLN A 148 18.89 6.76 -0.29
C GLN A 148 18.67 8.20 -0.76
N THR A 149 17.41 8.62 -1.00
CA THR A 149 17.09 9.96 -1.51
C THR A 149 16.95 10.96 -0.34
N PRO A 150 17.83 11.99 -0.24
CA PRO A 150 17.70 13.01 0.79
C PRO A 150 16.56 13.99 0.50
N ILE A 151 15.97 14.59 1.54
CA ILE A 151 14.97 15.64 1.40
C ILE A 151 15.68 16.99 1.23
N ALA A 152 15.65 17.56 0.02
CA ALA A 152 16.39 18.77 -0.30
C ALA A 152 16.01 19.98 0.57
N SER A 153 14.74 20.10 0.98
CA SER A 153 14.23 21.20 1.80
C SER A 153 14.46 21.01 3.30
N LEU A 154 14.80 19.80 3.76
CA LEU A 154 14.94 19.45 5.17
C LEU A 154 16.26 18.69 5.38
N PRO A 155 17.38 19.42 5.57
CA PRO A 155 18.68 18.81 5.77
C PRO A 155 18.68 17.78 6.90
N GLY A 156 19.23 16.60 6.63
CA GLY A 156 19.32 15.50 7.60
C GLY A 156 18.14 14.53 7.59
N LEU A 157 17.06 14.81 6.84
CA LEU A 157 15.99 13.84 6.58
C LEU A 157 16.20 13.12 5.26
N ILE A 158 15.84 11.85 5.25
CA ILE A 158 15.94 10.94 4.12
C ILE A 158 14.56 10.35 3.88
N TYR A 159 14.14 10.30 2.62
CA TYR A 159 12.85 9.72 2.27
C TYR A 159 12.82 8.22 2.56
N TYR A 160 11.68 7.73 3.01
CA TYR A 160 11.32 6.33 3.06
C TYR A 160 9.91 6.14 2.49
N ILE A 161 9.55 4.89 2.19
CA ILE A 161 8.17 4.55 1.82
C ILE A 161 7.58 3.60 2.84
N ASP A 162 6.32 3.81 3.23
CA ASP A 162 5.56 2.82 3.98
C ASP A 162 4.77 1.95 3.00
N PHE A 163 5.06 0.65 2.96
CA PHE A 163 4.35 -0.25 2.06
C PHE A 163 3.00 -0.71 2.63
N MET A 164 2.58 -0.31 3.82
CA MET A 164 1.21 -0.58 4.28
C MET A 164 0.19 0.24 3.52
N ASP A 165 0.51 1.49 3.18
CA ASP A 165 -0.40 2.42 2.49
C ASP A 165 0.21 3.12 1.26
N GLY A 166 1.50 2.96 1.02
CA GLY A 166 2.23 3.57 -0.10
C GLY A 166 2.69 5.00 0.19
N ALA A 167 2.59 5.48 1.43
CA ALA A 167 2.96 6.83 1.80
C ALA A 167 4.48 7.06 1.73
N VAL A 168 4.88 8.26 1.30
CA VAL A 168 6.27 8.72 1.30
C VAL A 168 6.43 9.77 2.39
N ASP A 169 7.38 9.55 3.29
CA ASP A 169 7.70 10.48 4.38
C ASP A 169 9.23 10.52 4.61
N GLY A 170 9.70 11.30 5.58
CA GLY A 170 11.10 11.52 5.88
C GLY A 170 11.47 11.18 7.31
N HIS A 171 12.63 10.54 7.50
CA HIS A 171 13.20 10.34 8.83
C HIS A 171 14.69 10.67 8.86
N SER A 172 15.21 10.98 10.05
CA SER A 172 16.65 11.09 10.28
C SER A 172 17.36 9.76 9.99
N ALA A 173 18.54 9.83 9.37
CA ALA A 173 19.30 8.66 8.90
C ALA A 173 19.69 7.64 9.99
N GLY A 174 19.55 8.00 11.28
CA GLY A 174 19.86 7.14 12.43
C GLY A 174 18.73 6.20 12.84
N PHE A 175 17.52 6.38 12.31
CA PHE A 175 16.36 5.56 12.66
C PHE A 175 16.39 4.18 12.00
N SER A 176 15.76 3.19 12.60
CA SER A 176 15.85 1.81 12.11
C SER A 176 14.62 1.46 11.28
N LEU A 177 14.80 1.30 9.97
CA LEU A 177 13.75 0.91 9.01
C LEU A 177 14.14 -0.38 8.28
N ALA A 178 13.18 -0.99 7.59
CA ALA A 178 13.43 -2.14 6.74
C ALA A 178 14.21 -1.75 5.47
N LEU A 179 14.76 -2.75 4.79
CA LEU A 179 15.54 -2.55 3.56
C LEU A 179 15.21 -3.62 2.53
N ARG A 180 14.91 -3.17 1.31
CA ARG A 180 14.77 -4.01 0.11
C ARG A 180 15.78 -3.55 -0.92
N LEU A 181 16.71 -4.43 -1.27
CA LEU A 181 17.78 -4.08 -2.21
C LEU A 181 17.29 -4.10 -3.65
N VAL A 182 17.87 -3.21 -4.44
CA VAL A 182 17.67 -3.12 -5.88
C VAL A 182 19.01 -3.24 -6.60
N GLN A 183 18.99 -3.72 -7.83
CA GLN A 183 20.11 -3.77 -8.73
C GLN A 183 19.70 -3.11 -10.04
N THR A 184 20.54 -2.19 -10.53
CA THR A 184 20.39 -1.56 -11.84
C THR A 184 21.28 -2.27 -12.84
N HIS A 185 20.72 -2.67 -13.97
CA HIS A 185 21.50 -3.20 -15.08
C HIS A 185 21.87 -2.07 -16.04
N PRO A 186 23.13 -1.97 -16.49
CA PRO A 186 23.46 -1.11 -17.61
C PRO A 186 22.57 -1.52 -18.79
N ILE A 187 21.86 -0.57 -19.41
CA ILE A 187 21.11 -0.86 -20.63
C ILE A 187 22.12 -1.40 -21.65
N ALA A 188 22.03 -2.70 -21.95
CA ALA A 188 22.80 -3.27 -23.03
C ALA A 188 22.40 -2.50 -24.29
N LYS A 189 23.34 -1.77 -24.90
CA LYS A 189 23.12 -1.16 -26.22
C LYS A 189 22.61 -2.27 -27.12
N GLN A 190 21.33 -2.23 -27.48
CA GLN A 190 20.77 -3.14 -28.46
C GLN A 190 21.64 -2.98 -29.71
N ARG A 191 22.41 -4.02 -30.05
CA ARG A 191 23.01 -4.15 -31.37
C ARG A 191 21.82 -4.21 -32.32
N THR A 192 21.54 -3.10 -32.98
CA THR A 192 20.81 -3.09 -34.24
C THR A 192 21.58 -3.99 -35.19
N GLN A 193 21.24 -5.28 -35.22
CA GLN A 193 21.49 -6.12 -36.38
C GLN A 193 20.56 -5.59 -37.46
N GLY A 194 21.08 -4.63 -38.23
CA GLY A 194 20.48 -4.25 -39.49
C GLY A 194 20.41 -5.51 -40.35
N ALA A 195 19.19 -5.96 -40.62
CA ALA A 195 18.90 -6.92 -41.65
C ALA A 195 19.36 -6.33 -42.99
N SER A 196 20.47 -6.85 -43.52
CA SER A 196 20.80 -6.76 -44.94
C SER A 196 20.23 -8.03 -45.57
N THR A 197 19.01 -7.94 -46.08
CA THR A 197 18.50 -8.94 -47.03
C THR A 197 18.99 -8.55 -48.43
N GLN A 198 19.34 -9.60 -49.17
CA GLN A 198 19.98 -9.66 -50.49
C GLN A 198 19.29 -8.84 -51.57
#